data_AF-A0AAV5ZML9-F1
#
_entry.id   AF-A0AAV5ZML9-F1
#
_cell.length_a   1.000
_cell.length_b   1.000
_cell.length_c   1.000
_cell.angle_alpha   90.00
_cell.angle_beta   90.00
_cell.angle_gamma   90.00
#
_symmetry.space_group_name_H-M   'P 1'
#
loop_
_entity.id
_entity.type
_entity.pdbx_description
1 polymer ?
#
loop_
_entity_poly.entity_id
_entity_poly.type
_entity_poly.pdbx_seq_one_letter_code
_entity_poly.pdbx_strand_id
1 'polypeptide(L)'
;MRRLVSAIALLLLTSTPASAFLIEVTTSVAVTDAEDQSALQKALTEAVDGVLHDAIAFQPTLIVLTHAAVVGARLYIRLLVADADGERTFEEMQGPPDLTPTQPVELRI
;
A
#
# COMPACT_ATOMS: atom_id res chain seq x y z
N MET A 1 34.23 -24.69 29.38
CA MET A 1 33.73 -23.37 28.94
C MET A 1 33.85 -23.12 27.42
N ARG A 2 33.87 -24.15 26.54
CA ARG A 2 33.93 -23.97 25.06
C ARG A 2 32.65 -24.36 24.32
N ARG A 3 31.64 -24.91 25.00
CA ARG A 3 30.36 -25.33 24.40
C ARG A 3 29.22 -24.32 24.59
N LEU A 4 29.38 -23.36 25.49
CA LEU A 4 28.40 -22.28 25.73
C LEU A 4 28.50 -21.15 24.68
N VAL A 5 29.67 -20.98 24.06
CA VAL A 5 29.91 -19.94 23.05
C VAL A 5 29.14 -20.23 21.74
N SER A 6 28.94 -21.51 21.39
CA SER A 6 28.18 -21.89 20.19
C SER A 6 26.68 -21.61 20.27
N ALA A 7 26.09 -21.53 21.47
CA ALA A 7 24.65 -21.29 21.61
C ALA A 7 24.28 -19.81 21.39
N ILE A 8 25.18 -18.88 21.68
CA ILE A 8 24.95 -17.43 21.51
C ILE A 8 25.03 -17.03 20.02
N ALA A 9 25.86 -17.72 19.23
CA ALA A 9 25.96 -17.47 17.79
C ALA A 9 24.69 -17.89 17.01
N LEU A 10 23.91 -18.83 17.54
CA LEU A 10 22.70 -19.33 16.87
C LEU A 10 21.47 -18.43 17.08
N LEU A 11 21.47 -17.57 18.09
CA LEU A 11 20.36 -16.64 18.37
C LEU A 11 20.28 -15.45 17.39
N LEU A 12 21.31 -15.22 16.58
CA LEU A 12 21.37 -14.08 15.64
C LEU A 12 20.76 -14.37 14.26
N LEU A 13 20.22 -15.59 14.05
CA LEU A 13 19.63 -15.99 12.77
C LEU A 13 18.10 -15.89 12.74
N THR A 14 17.48 -15.21 13.71
CA THR A 14 16.05 -14.90 13.61
C THR A 14 15.88 -13.81 12.55
N SER A 15 15.68 -14.20 11.29
CA SER A 15 15.14 -13.29 10.28
C SER A 15 13.78 -12.83 10.79
N THR A 16 13.68 -11.59 11.24
CA THR A 16 12.37 -10.98 11.44
C THR A 16 11.66 -11.06 10.09
N PRO A 17 10.44 -11.64 10.01
CA PRO A 17 9.71 -11.65 8.76
C PRO A 17 9.59 -10.20 8.27
N ALA A 18 10.05 -9.92 7.05
CA ALA A 18 9.85 -8.62 6.43
C ALA A 18 8.34 -8.47 6.20
N SER A 19 7.72 -7.55 6.94
CA SER A 19 6.30 -7.22 6.77
C SER A 19 6.17 -6.31 5.56
N ALA A 20 5.36 -6.71 4.58
CA ALA A 20 4.96 -5.86 3.48
C ALA A 20 3.74 -5.02 3.90
N PHE A 21 3.84 -3.69 3.88
CA PHE A 21 2.72 -2.82 4.19
C PHE A 21 2.06 -2.36 2.90
N LEU A 22 0.80 -2.76 2.73
CA LEU A 22 -0.08 -2.33 1.63
C LEU A 22 -1.43 -1.96 2.23
N ILE A 23 -1.81 -0.70 2.13
CA ILE A 23 -3.06 -0.19 2.69
C ILE A 23 -3.85 0.58 1.64
N GLU A 24 -5.17 0.61 1.81
CA GLU A 24 -6.03 1.48 1.04
C GLU A 24 -6.68 2.52 1.96
N VAL A 25 -6.48 3.79 1.64
CA VAL A 25 -6.93 4.94 2.43
C VAL A 25 -7.92 5.75 1.62
N THR A 26 -9.04 6.13 2.23
CA THR A 26 -10.00 7.04 1.63
C THR A 26 -9.98 8.37 2.37
N THR A 27 -9.82 9.47 1.64
CA THR A 27 -9.92 10.84 2.17
C THR A 27 -10.87 11.68 1.32
N SER A 28 -11.24 12.86 1.81
CA SER A 28 -12.14 13.76 1.07
C SER A 28 -11.81 15.23 1.24
N VAL A 29 -12.01 15.99 0.17
CA VAL A 29 -11.88 17.46 0.17
C VAL A 29 -13.20 18.10 -0.21
N ALA A 30 -13.46 19.28 0.34
CA ALA A 30 -14.57 20.10 -0.11
C ALA A 30 -14.29 20.60 -1.53
N VAL A 31 -15.29 20.53 -2.40
CA VAL A 31 -15.22 21.04 -3.77
C VAL A 31 -16.06 22.30 -3.79
N THR A 32 -15.44 23.43 -3.45
CA THR A 32 -16.10 24.75 -3.49
C THR A 32 -15.99 25.40 -4.87
N ASP A 33 -14.95 25.07 -5.64
CA ASP A 33 -14.72 25.61 -7.00
C ASP A 33 -14.12 24.53 -7.92
N ALA A 34 -14.94 23.57 -8.36
CA ALA A 34 -14.51 22.52 -9.31
C ALA A 34 -13.99 23.08 -10.66
N GLU A 35 -14.35 24.34 -10.96
CA GLU A 35 -13.98 25.02 -12.20
C GLU A 35 -12.56 25.61 -12.15
N ASP A 36 -11.98 25.79 -10.96
CA ASP A 36 -10.58 26.18 -10.80
C ASP A 36 -9.69 24.94 -10.68
N GLN A 37 -9.10 24.55 -11.81
CA GLN A 37 -8.20 23.41 -11.90
C GLN A 37 -7.00 23.52 -10.94
N SER A 38 -6.50 24.74 -10.69
CA SER A 38 -5.35 24.95 -9.81
C SER A 38 -5.72 24.76 -8.33
N ALA A 39 -6.91 25.23 -7.93
CA ALA A 39 -7.44 25.03 -6.59
C ALA A 39 -7.73 23.54 -6.33
N LEU A 40 -8.30 22.84 -7.33
CA LEU A 40 -8.56 21.41 -7.23
C LEU A 40 -7.26 20.60 -7.10
N GLN A 41 -6.26 20.92 -7.92
CA GLN A 41 -4.94 20.26 -7.83
C GLN A 41 -4.32 20.46 -6.44
N LYS A 42 -4.36 21.69 -5.91
CA LYS A 42 -3.86 22.00 -4.57
C LYS A 42 -4.58 21.20 -3.49
N ALA A 43 -5.91 21.16 -3.54
CA ALA A 43 -6.71 20.41 -2.57
C ALA A 43 -6.40 18.90 -2.62
N LEU A 44 -6.22 18.33 -3.81
CA LEU A 44 -5.81 16.94 -3.98
C LEU A 44 -4.43 16.67 -3.39
N THR A 45 -3.45 17.53 -3.68
CA THR A 45 -2.10 17.41 -3.11
C THR A 45 -2.14 17.47 -1.59
N GLU A 46 -2.87 18.43 -1.01
CA GLU A 46 -3.00 18.55 0.44
C GLU A 46 -3.69 17.33 1.07
N ALA A 47 -4.68 16.74 0.39
CA ALA A 47 -5.35 15.54 0.88
C ALA A 47 -4.44 14.30 0.84
N VAL A 48 -3.64 14.15 -0.21
CA VAL A 48 -2.62 13.10 -0.31
C VAL A 48 -1.56 13.32 0.77
N ASP A 49 -1.00 14.53 0.88
CA ASP A 49 0.01 14.86 1.88
C ASP A 49 -0.49 14.60 3.31
N GLY A 50 -1.73 14.95 3.63
CA GLY A 50 -2.32 14.63 4.94
C GLY A 50 -2.37 13.12 5.21
N VAL A 51 -2.69 12.30 4.20
CA VAL A 51 -2.62 10.83 4.34
C VAL A 51 -1.18 10.37 4.59
N LEU A 52 -0.22 10.87 3.81
CA LEU A 52 1.18 10.43 3.90
C LEU A 52 1.86 10.83 5.21
N HIS A 53 1.50 11.98 5.79
CA HIS A 53 2.14 12.50 7.01
C HIS A 53 1.39 12.15 8.30
N ASP A 54 0.05 12.14 8.27
CA ASP A 54 -0.75 12.05 9.50
C ASP A 54 -1.35 10.66 9.73
N ALA A 55 -1.61 9.90 8.66
CA ALA A 55 -2.34 8.62 8.76
C ALA A 55 -1.43 7.38 8.69
N ILE A 56 -0.20 7.52 8.20
CA ILE A 56 0.69 6.39 7.90
C ILE A 56 1.98 6.52 8.71
N ALA A 57 2.42 5.40 9.33
CA ALA A 57 3.61 5.35 10.18
C ALA A 57 4.84 4.69 9.51
N PHE A 58 4.74 4.36 8.22
CA PHE A 58 5.81 3.79 7.41
C PHE A 58 6.13 4.70 6.22
N GLN A 59 7.33 4.56 5.65
CA GLN A 59 7.76 5.34 4.49
C GLN A 59 7.15 4.75 3.20
N PRO A 60 6.29 5.48 2.48
CA PRO A 60 5.73 5.01 1.23
C PRO A 60 6.77 5.02 0.11
N THR A 61 6.69 4.04 -0.79
CA THR A 61 7.42 3.99 -2.08
C THR A 61 6.46 3.94 -3.27
N LEU A 62 5.24 3.42 -3.07
CA LEU A 62 4.18 3.39 -4.07
C LEU A 62 2.93 4.13 -3.55
N ILE A 63 2.36 4.97 -4.41
CA ILE A 63 1.06 5.62 -4.18
C ILE A 63 0.26 5.53 -5.48
N VAL A 64 -0.93 4.94 -5.43
CA VAL A 64 -1.83 4.78 -6.59
C VAL A 64 -3.21 5.33 -6.26
N LEU A 65 -3.73 6.22 -7.10
CA LEU A 65 -5.13 6.62 -7.03
C LEU A 65 -6.00 5.49 -7.60
N THR A 66 -6.72 4.78 -6.74
CA THR A 66 -7.58 3.65 -7.16
C THR A 66 -9.01 4.08 -7.46
N HIS A 67 -9.46 5.20 -6.88
CA HIS A 67 -10.79 5.75 -7.16
C HIS A 67 -10.86 7.24 -6.84
N ALA A 68 -11.68 7.97 -7.61
CA ALA A 68 -12.04 9.34 -7.33
C ALA A 68 -13.51 9.56 -7.72
N ALA A 69 -14.30 10.15 -6.82
CA ALA A 69 -15.71 10.44 -7.08
C ALA A 69 -16.15 11.72 -6.38
N VAL A 70 -16.93 12.53 -7.09
CA VAL A 70 -17.62 13.69 -6.51
C VAL A 70 -18.98 13.22 -6.00
N VAL A 71 -19.24 13.42 -4.71
CA VAL A 71 -20.53 13.13 -4.08
C VAL A 71 -20.98 14.36 -3.31
N GLY A 72 -22.04 15.00 -3.81
CA GLY A 72 -22.48 16.31 -3.32
C GLY A 72 -21.39 17.36 -3.52
N ALA A 73 -21.02 18.06 -2.44
CA ALA A 73 -20.00 19.11 -2.45
C ALA A 73 -18.60 18.61 -2.05
N ARG A 74 -18.32 17.31 -2.20
CA ARG A 74 -17.03 16.73 -1.80
C ARG A 74 -16.47 15.80 -2.87
N LEU A 75 -15.15 15.85 -3.04
CA LEU A 75 -14.39 14.90 -3.81
C LEU A 75 -13.81 13.88 -2.84
N TYR A 76 -14.21 12.63 -2.99
CA TYR A 76 -13.65 11.49 -2.30
C TYR A 76 -12.59 10.87 -3.18
N ILE A 77 -11.42 10.61 -2.60
CA ILE A 77 -10.33 9.90 -3.26
C ILE A 77 -9.92 8.70 -2.44
N ARG A 78 -9.59 7.62 -3.15
CA ARG A 78 -9.10 6.38 -2.58
C ARG A 78 -7.71 6.10 -3.13
N LEU A 79 -6.78 5.90 -2.22
CA LEU A 79 -5.36 5.77 -2.48
C LEU A 79 -4.91 4.41 -1.98
N LEU A 80 -4.23 3.64 -2.83
CA LEU A 80 -3.43 2.52 -2.39
C LEU A 80 -2.02 3.03 -2.09
N VAL A 81 -1.52 2.75 -0.89
CA VAL A 81 -0.20 3.18 -0.44
C VAL A 81 0.58 1.96 0.03
N ALA A 82 1.83 1.85 -0.39
CA ALA A 82 2.70 0.74 -0.02
C ALA A 82 4.11 1.19 0.32
N ASP A 83 4.77 0.44 1.21
CA ASP A 83 6.22 0.50 1.39
C ASP A 83 6.94 -0.38 0.35
N ALA A 84 8.27 -0.44 0.40
CA ALA A 84 9.06 -1.13 -0.63
C ALA A 84 8.70 -2.62 -0.79
N ASP A 85 8.35 -3.30 0.30
CA ASP A 85 7.96 -4.71 0.26
C ASP A 85 6.48 -4.87 -0.12
N GLY A 86 5.63 -3.94 0.28
CA GLY A 86 4.24 -3.83 -0.17
C GLY A 86 4.10 -3.54 -1.67
N GLU A 87 4.99 -2.72 -2.23
CA GLU A 87 5.04 -2.43 -3.67
C GLU A 87 5.32 -3.70 -4.47
N ARG A 88 6.31 -4.49 -4.05
CA ARG A 88 6.60 -5.79 -4.66
C ARG A 88 5.40 -6.74 -4.55
N THR A 89 4.73 -6.75 -3.40
CA THR A 89 3.50 -7.54 -3.19
C THR A 89 2.39 -7.09 -4.16
N PHE A 90 2.24 -5.78 -4.37
CA PHE A 90 1.27 -5.23 -5.31
C PHE A 90 1.55 -5.67 -6.74
N GLU A 91 2.80 -5.58 -7.19
CA GLU A 91 3.22 -6.01 -8.53
C GLU A 91 2.99 -7.50 -8.76
N GLU A 92 3.31 -8.34 -7.78
CA GLU A 92 3.07 -9.79 -7.82
C GLU A 92 1.58 -10.13 -7.95
N MET A 93 0.70 -9.40 -7.24
CA MET A 93 -0.75 -9.56 -7.33
C MET A 93 -1.33 -9.15 -8.70
N GLN A 94 -0.65 -8.29 -9.45
CA GLN A 94 -1.15 -7.84 -10.75
C GLN A 94 -0.95 -8.89 -11.87
N GLY A 95 0.02 -9.81 -11.72
CA GLY A 95 0.25 -11.00 -12.57
C GLY A 95 0.52 -10.76 -14.08
N PRO A 96 1.21 -11.67 -14.80
CA PRO A 96 1.11 -11.76 -16.26
C PRO A 96 -0.26 -12.36 -16.68
N PRO A 97 -0.80 -12.07 -17.89
CA PRO A 97 -2.13 -12.51 -18.28
C PRO A 97 -2.27 -14.03 -18.20
N ASP A 98 -3.40 -14.49 -17.64
CA ASP A 98 -3.71 -15.91 -17.49
C ASP A 98 -3.93 -16.53 -18.88
N LEU A 99 -3.03 -17.44 -19.28
CA LEU A 99 -3.12 -18.22 -20.51
C LEU A 99 -3.36 -19.71 -20.23
N THR A 100 -3.88 -20.05 -19.05
CA THR A 100 -4.03 -21.47 -18.64
C THR A 100 -4.99 -22.27 -19.52
N PRO A 101 -4.73 -23.57 -19.67
CA PRO A 101 -5.81 -24.52 -19.39
C PRO A 101 -5.59 -25.12 -18.00
N THR A 102 -6.49 -24.78 -17.09
CA THR A 102 -6.48 -25.17 -15.68
C THR A 102 -6.44 -26.69 -15.54
N GLN A 103 -5.37 -27.26 -14.97
CA GLN A 103 -5.44 -28.64 -14.48
C GLN A 103 -6.19 -28.64 -13.14
N PRO A 104 -7.09 -29.59 -12.90
CA PRO A 104 -7.91 -29.62 -11.70
C PRO A 104 -7.03 -29.80 -10.47
N VAL A 105 -7.08 -28.84 -9.55
CA VAL A 105 -6.40 -28.94 -8.26
C VAL A 105 -7.22 -29.89 -7.38
N GLU A 106 -6.75 -31.13 -7.24
CA GLU A 106 -7.26 -32.02 -6.18
C GLU A 106 -6.79 -31.50 -4.81
N LEU A 107 -7.70 -30.91 -4.06
CA LEU A 107 -7.51 -30.61 -2.65
C LEU A 107 -7.55 -31.91 -1.84
N ARG A 108 -6.39 -32.38 -1.39
CA ARG A 108 -6.31 -33.42 -0.36
C ARG A 108 -6.56 -32.78 1.01
N ILE A 109 -7.76 -33.05 1.53
CA ILE A 109 -8.12 -32.96 2.96
C ILE A 109 -7.94 -34.33 3.61
#